data_AF-A0A967LR34-F1
#
_entry.id   AF-A0A967LR34-F1
#
_cell.length_a   1.000
_cell.length_b   1.000
_cell.length_c   1.000
_cell.angle_alpha   90.00
_cell.angle_beta   90.00
_cell.angle_gamma   90.00
#
_symmetry.space_group_name_H-M   'P 1'
#
loop_
_entity.id
_entity.type
_entity.pdbx_description
1 polymer ?
#
loop_
_entity_poly.entity_id
_entity_poly.type
_entity_poly.pdbx_seq_one_letter_code
_entity_poly.pdbx_strand_id
1 'polypeptide(L)'
;LPMPVTLVDHELRYVFGNAAAAEWMGRAPEELCGLSLRDAVRRIDTEASLDAALPALRAALRGTPGTFTGRVRHADGDLRDVEVT
;
A
#
# COMPACT_ATOMS: atom_id res chain seq x y z
N LEU A 1 -9.24 13.74 7.05
CA LEU A 1 -9.31 13.43 5.60
C LEU A 1 -9.76 11.99 5.45
N PRO A 2 -10.48 11.60 4.38
CA PRO A 2 -10.79 10.19 4.14
C PRO A 2 -9.48 9.38 4.11
N MET A 3 -9.47 8.25 4.81
CA MET A 3 -8.29 7.38 4.90
C MET A 3 -8.05 6.68 3.55
N PRO A 4 -6.81 6.56 3.06
CA PRO A 4 -6.49 5.70 1.93
C PRO A 4 -6.92 4.27 2.20
N VAL A 5 -7.71 3.69 1.30
CA VAL A 5 -8.14 2.28 1.39
C VAL A 5 -7.81 1.59 0.08
N THR A 6 -7.15 0.44 0.18
CA THR A 6 -6.81 -0.41 -0.96
C THR A 6 -7.09 -1.87 -0.66
N LEU A 7 -7.46 -2.64 -1.68
CA LEU A 7 -7.53 -4.10 -1.60
C LEU A 7 -6.44 -4.70 -2.47
N VAL A 8 -5.70 -5.67 -1.93
CA VAL A 8 -4.73 -6.47 -2.68
C VAL A 8 -5.21 -7.92 -2.75
N ASP A 9 -4.99 -8.55 -3.90
CA ASP A 9 -5.26 -9.97 -4.08
C ASP A 9 -4.10 -10.86 -3.53
N HIS A 10 -4.27 -12.17 -3.70
CA HIS A 10 -3.29 -13.17 -3.26
C HIS A 10 -1.96 -13.13 -4.03
N GLU A 11 -1.92 -12.49 -5.20
CA GLU A 11 -0.69 -12.23 -5.97
C GLU A 11 -0.03 -10.90 -5.57
N LEU A 12 -0.56 -10.22 -4.54
CA LEU A 12 -0.14 -8.89 -4.10
C LEU A 12 -0.33 -7.84 -5.20
N ARG A 13 -1.42 -7.93 -5.96
CA ARG A 13 -1.85 -6.91 -6.92
C ARG A 13 -3.03 -6.13 -6.38
N TYR A 14 -3.02 -4.83 -6.56
CA TYR A 14 -4.17 -4.00 -6.20
C TYR A 14 -5.37 -4.35 -7.09
N VAL A 15 -6.54 -4.56 -6.48
CA VAL A 15 -7.82 -4.79 -7.18
C VAL A 15 -8.85 -3.70 -6.88
N PHE A 16 -8.54 -2.83 -5.91
CA PHE A 16 -9.35 -1.67 -5.57
C PHE A 16 -8.47 -0.61 -4.87
N GLY A 17 -8.78 0.65 -5.10
CA GLY A 17 -8.30 1.79 -4.33
C GLY A 17 -9.34 2.91 -4.34
N ASN A 18 -9.61 3.53 -3.19
CA ASN A 18 -10.48 4.70 -3.14
C ASN A 18 -9.77 5.96 -3.67
N ALA A 19 -10.52 7.06 -3.82
CA ALA A 19 -9.96 8.33 -4.30
C ALA A 19 -8.79 8.83 -3.42
N ALA A 20 -8.89 8.65 -2.10
CA ALA A 20 -7.82 9.02 -1.18
C ALA A 20 -6.53 8.21 -1.41
N ALA A 21 -6.64 6.92 -1.75
CA ALA A 21 -5.49 6.09 -2.11
C ALA A 21 -4.87 6.52 -3.45
N ALA A 22 -5.69 6.85 -4.45
CA ALA A 22 -5.23 7.36 -5.74
C ALA A 22 -4.46 8.69 -5.57
N GLU A 23 -5.02 9.63 -4.82
CA GLU A 23 -4.37 10.90 -4.45
C GLU A 23 -3.06 10.66 -3.68
N TRP A 24 -3.08 9.79 -2.66
CA TRP A 24 -1.91 9.48 -1.84
C TRP A 24 -0.76 8.88 -2.65
N MET A 25 -1.09 7.98 -3.59
CA MET A 25 -0.12 7.34 -4.47
C MET A 25 0.28 8.21 -5.66
N GLY A 26 -0.36 9.38 -5.86
CA GLY A 26 -0.11 10.26 -7.01
C GLY A 26 -0.44 9.59 -8.35
N ARG A 27 -1.49 8.76 -8.39
CA ARG A 27 -1.92 7.97 -9.56
C ARG A 27 -3.37 8.23 -9.91
N ALA A 28 -3.72 8.02 -11.18
CA ALA A 28 -5.13 7.95 -11.55
C ALA A 28 -5.74 6.64 -11.01
N PRO A 29 -7.02 6.62 -10.60
CA PRO A 29 -7.67 5.42 -10.06
C PRO A 29 -7.58 4.20 -11.00
N GLU A 30 -7.59 4.44 -12.31
CA GLU A 30 -7.49 3.42 -13.35
C GLU A 30 -6.11 2.76 -13.41
N GLU A 31 -5.08 3.41 -12.88
CA GLU A 31 -3.69 2.90 -12.85
C GLU A 31 -3.40 2.05 -11.60
N LEU A 32 -4.31 2.02 -10.62
CA LEU A 32 -4.14 1.25 -9.40
C LEU A 32 -4.40 -0.23 -9.64
N CYS A 33 -5.51 -0.57 -10.31
CA CYS A 33 -5.89 -1.97 -10.50
C CYS A 33 -4.87 -2.72 -11.38
N GLY A 34 -4.41 -3.88 -10.89
CA GLY A 34 -3.39 -4.71 -11.53
C GLY A 34 -1.95 -4.34 -11.17
N LEU A 35 -1.72 -3.18 -10.54
CA LEU A 35 -0.40 -2.75 -10.09
C LEU A 35 0.12 -3.71 -9.01
N SER A 36 1.36 -4.15 -9.15
CA SER A 36 2.06 -4.95 -8.13
C SER A 36 2.35 -4.09 -6.90
N LEU A 37 2.04 -4.61 -5.71
CA LEU A 37 2.40 -3.99 -4.43
C LEU A 37 3.91 -3.68 -4.36
N ARG A 38 4.74 -4.59 -4.88
CA ARG A 38 6.19 -4.39 -4.94
C ARG A 38 6.59 -3.24 -5.86
N ASP A 39 5.95 -3.12 -7.01
CA ASP A 39 6.23 -2.03 -7.95
C ASP A 39 5.71 -0.67 -7.43
N ALA A 40 4.62 -0.68 -6.66
CA ALA A 40 4.14 0.49 -5.95
C ALA A 40 5.15 0.93 -4.88
N VAL A 41 5.58 0.01 -3.99
CA VAL A 41 6.58 0.27 -2.95
C VAL A 41 7.85 0.86 -3.54
N ARG A 42 8.40 0.33 -4.63
CA ARG A 42 9.64 0.85 -5.24
C ARG A 42 9.60 2.35 -5.60
N ARG A 43 8.40 2.92 -5.76
CA ARG A 43 8.22 4.35 -6.06
C ARG A 43 8.00 5.21 -4.83
N ILE A 44 7.38 4.64 -3.79
CA ILE A 44 6.91 5.38 -2.62
C ILE A 44 7.66 4.99 -1.34
N ASP A 45 8.50 3.97 -1.34
CA ASP A 45 9.18 3.45 -0.16
C ASP A 45 10.40 2.58 -0.56
N THR A 46 11.06 1.96 0.42
CA THR A 46 12.21 1.07 0.26
C THR A 46 11.77 -0.40 0.20
N GLU A 47 12.56 -1.25 -0.46
CA GLU A 47 12.30 -2.71 -0.47
C GLU A 47 12.33 -3.30 0.96
N ALA A 48 13.15 -2.74 1.86
CA ALA A 48 13.20 -3.16 3.26
C ALA A 48 11.87 -2.95 4.01
N SER A 49 11.13 -1.88 3.69
CA SER A 49 9.81 -1.61 4.27
C SER A 49 8.78 -2.67 3.84
N LEU A 50 8.80 -3.10 2.57
CA LEU A 50 7.96 -4.20 2.10
C LEU A 50 8.32 -5.52 2.77
N ASP A 51 9.62 -5.83 2.89
CA ASP A 51 10.07 -7.06 3.54
C ASP A 51 9.63 -7.11 5.02
N ALA A 52 9.66 -5.96 5.71
CA ALA A 52 9.15 -5.84 7.08
C ALA A 52 7.62 -6.02 7.17
N ALA A 53 6.87 -5.54 6.18
CA ALA A 53 5.40 -5.68 6.12
C ALA A 53 4.93 -7.08 5.66
N LEU A 54 5.79 -7.82 4.94
CA LEU A 54 5.44 -9.09 4.29
C LEU A 54 4.85 -10.15 5.24
N PRO A 55 5.33 -10.33 6.48
CA PRO A 55 4.71 -11.25 7.44
C PRO A 55 3.26 -10.89 7.77
N ALA A 56 2.98 -9.60 8.01
CA ALA A 56 1.63 -9.11 8.33
C ALA A 56 0.70 -9.26 7.12
N LEU A 57 1.16 -8.86 5.92
CA LEU A 57 0.42 -9.03 4.67
C LEU A 57 0.06 -10.50 4.42
N ARG A 58 1.02 -11.41 4.62
CA ARG A 58 0.78 -12.86 4.46
C ARG A 58 -0.22 -13.40 5.49
N ALA A 59 -0.21 -12.89 6.73
CA ALA A 59 -1.19 -13.27 7.74
C ALA A 59 -2.60 -12.78 7.35
N ALA A 60 -2.72 -11.53 6.90
CA ALA A 60 -3.95 -10.94 6.40
C ALA A 60 -4.53 -11.72 5.22
N LEU A 61 -3.70 -12.13 4.26
CA LEU A 61 -4.11 -12.98 3.13
C LEU A 61 -4.63 -14.37 3.55
N ARG A 62 -4.28 -14.84 4.76
CA ARG A 62 -4.84 -16.08 5.35
C ARG A 62 -6.05 -15.81 6.25
N GLY A 63 -6.60 -14.59 6.22
CA GLY A 63 -7.76 -14.19 7.02
C GLY A 63 -7.44 -13.85 8.47
N THR A 64 -6.17 -13.60 8.82
CA THR A 64 -5.77 -13.08 10.14
C THR A 64 -5.47 -11.59 10.04
N PRO A 65 -6.39 -10.70 10.45
CA PRO A 65 -6.14 -9.25 10.42
C PRO A 65 -4.91 -8.88 11.25
N GLY A 66 -4.24 -7.80 10.88
CA GLY A 66 -3.09 -7.31 11.60
C GLY A 66 -2.70 -5.91 11.15
N THR A 67 -2.02 -5.21 12.04
CA THR A 67 -1.57 -3.84 11.81
C THR A 67 -0.06 -3.81 11.68
N PHE A 68 0.46 -2.99 10.77
CA PHE A 68 1.88 -2.67 10.71
C PHE A 68 2.10 -1.18 10.48
N THR A 69 3.23 -0.67 10.96
CA THR A 69 3.66 0.71 10.73
C THR A 69 4.80 0.76 9.72
N GLY A 70 4.82 1.81 8.90
CA GLY A 70 5.84 2.03 7.88
C GLY A 70 6.10 3.52 7.66
N ARG A 71 7.15 3.86 6.91
CA ARG A 71 7.41 5.22 6.45
C ARG A 71 7.35 5.28 4.95
N VAL A 72 6.32 5.93 4.43
CA VAL A 72 6.06 6.02 2.99
C VAL A 72 6.29 7.45 2.52
N ARG A 73 7.00 7.59 1.40
CA ARG A 73 7.09 8.80 0.60
C ARG A 73 5.76 9.07 -0.06
N HIS A 74 5.13 10.17 0.33
CA HIS A 74 3.94 10.69 -0.29
C HIS A 74 4.27 11.30 -1.67
N ALA A 75 3.25 11.48 -2.52
CA ALA A 75 3.41 11.98 -3.89
C ALA A 75 4.07 13.37 -3.98
N ASP A 76 3.99 14.19 -2.93
CA ASP A 76 4.65 15.50 -2.81
C ASP A 76 6.15 15.41 -2.44
N GLY A 77 6.66 14.21 -2.16
CA GLY A 77 8.05 13.95 -1.80
C GLY A 77 8.32 13.80 -0.30
N ASP A 78 7.36 14.15 0.56
CA ASP A 78 7.50 14.07 2.02
C ASP A 78 7.42 12.63 2.51
N LEU A 79 8.21 12.30 3.54
CA LEU A 79 8.09 11.02 4.24
C LEU A 79 7.04 11.14 5.34
N ARG A 80 6.09 10.21 5.35
CA ARG A 80 5.02 10.16 6.35
C ARG A 80 5.01 8.80 7.05
N ASP A 81 4.89 8.81 8.37
CA ASP A 81 4.56 7.61 9.12
C ASP A 81 3.14 7.20 8.75
N VAL A 82 2.97 5.92 8.42
CA VAL A 82 1.67 5.33 8.11
C VAL A 82 1.45 4.12 9.00
N GLU A 83 0.21 3.96 9.42
CA GLU A 83 -0.30 2.73 10.02
C GLU A 83 -1.26 2.08 9.02
N VAL A 84 -1.06 0.80 8.76
CA VAL A 84 -1.87 0.01 7.83
C VAL A 84 -2.53 -1.10 8.64
N THR A 85 -3.86 -1.23 8.51
CA THR A 85 -4.71 -2.22 9.20
C THR A 85 -5.54 -2.99 8.20
#